data_AF-A0A6J7H1T0-F1
#
_entry.id   AF-A0A6J7H1T0-F1
#
_cell.length_a   1.000
_cell.length_b   1.000
_cell.length_c   1.000
_cell.angle_alpha   90.00
_cell.angle_beta   90.00
_cell.angle_gamma   90.00
#
_symmetry.space_group_name_H-M   'P 1'
#
loop_
_entity.id
_entity.type
_entity.pdbx_description
1 polymer ?
#
loop_
_entity_poly.entity_id
_entity_poly.type
_entity_poly.pdbx_seq_one_letter_code
_entity_poly.pdbx_strand_id
1 'polypeptide(L)'
;MHDADGGSAPAATGGVMMSTTLINRVRHQLVLRAVDPTPARVAAVLREDGVVLGDDAVLAMVQTLRDEIAGAGPLEQWLRVEGVTDVLVNGADEVWVDCGSGLTRIDVQFPDDDAVRRLAQRLAASAGRRLDDSSPFVDARLPDGSRLHAVLPPIARDGTCISLRVPRRQSFTLGELSRSRTVDATMVNILRAVVRARLSFLISGGTGSGKTTILSALLAECGSSERLVIVEDSTELRPDHPHVVRLESRPANAEGAGAVTLRDLVRQALRMRPDRIVVGEVRGSEILDLLSALNTGHEGGCGTIHANSARDVPARVQALGMTAGIPGDAVHALLACGLDLVIHLSRAGDVRRVETVALFVDGVMIDALTFQNDRYQRGPGYEHLLSRLRPELIELAA
;
A
#
# COMPACT_ATOMS: atom_id res chain seq x y z
N MET A 1 61.72 -46.95 -9.83
CA MET A 1 61.10 -46.28 -10.99
C MET A 1 59.60 -46.40 -10.80
N HIS A 2 58.95 -45.27 -10.48
CA HIS A 2 57.52 -44.93 -10.60
C HIS A 2 56.44 -45.92 -10.11
N ASP A 3 55.35 -45.54 -9.43
CA ASP A 3 54.84 -44.24 -8.99
C ASP A 3 53.78 -44.46 -7.90
N ALA A 4 53.66 -43.45 -7.06
CA ALA A 4 52.50 -43.18 -6.22
C ALA A 4 51.54 -42.26 -6.98
N ASP A 5 50.24 -42.57 -6.97
CA ASP A 5 49.13 -41.62 -7.08
C ASP A 5 47.86 -42.37 -6.63
N GLY A 6 47.00 -41.89 -5.74
CA GLY A 6 46.53 -40.52 -5.60
C GLY A 6 45.02 -40.56 -5.81
N GLY A 7 44.27 -40.81 -4.74
CA GLY A 7 42.82 -41.01 -4.80
C GLY A 7 42.15 -40.82 -3.45
N SER A 8 42.44 -39.69 -2.78
CA SER A 8 41.69 -39.25 -1.60
C SER A 8 40.26 -38.87 -2.01
N ALA A 9 39.29 -39.65 -1.53
CA ALA A 9 37.89 -39.24 -1.54
C ALA A 9 37.72 -37.90 -0.82
N PRO A 10 36.92 -36.95 -1.33
CA PRO A 10 36.70 -35.68 -0.67
C PRO A 10 35.97 -35.92 0.65
N ALA A 11 36.55 -35.41 1.73
CA ALA A 11 35.92 -35.38 3.03
C ALA A 11 34.58 -34.63 2.94
N ALA A 12 33.52 -35.30 3.38
CA ALA A 12 32.21 -34.70 3.52
C ALA A 12 32.29 -33.50 4.50
N THR A 13 32.27 -32.28 3.97
CA THR A 13 32.03 -31.07 4.74
C THR A 13 30.59 -31.10 5.25
N GLY A 14 30.41 -31.59 6.47
CA GLY A 14 29.15 -31.54 7.19
C GLY A 14 28.71 -30.10 7.37
N GLY A 15 27.68 -29.69 6.66
CA GLY A 15 26.94 -28.45 6.94
C GLY A 15 26.35 -28.55 8.33
N VAL A 16 26.88 -27.76 9.27
CA VAL A 16 26.32 -27.65 10.61
C VAL A 16 24.96 -26.95 10.48
N MET A 17 23.87 -27.71 10.62
CA MET A 17 22.55 -27.12 10.85
C MET A 17 22.62 -26.27 12.12
N MET A 18 22.29 -24.98 12.02
CA MET A 18 22.28 -24.09 13.19
C MET A 18 21.23 -24.56 14.19
N SER A 19 21.66 -24.96 15.40
CA SER A 19 20.74 -25.41 16.45
C SER A 19 19.93 -24.24 17.01
N THR A 20 18.60 -24.39 17.09
CA THR A 20 17.66 -23.44 17.73
C THR A 20 18.07 -23.07 19.16
N THR A 21 18.75 -23.99 19.87
CA THR A 21 19.27 -23.77 21.23
C THR A 21 20.40 -22.74 21.26
N LEU A 22 21.24 -22.69 20.22
CA LEU A 22 22.33 -21.72 20.10
C LEU A 22 21.77 -20.33 19.79
N ILE A 23 20.83 -20.23 18.84
CA ILE A 23 20.15 -18.97 18.47
C ILE A 23 19.49 -18.33 19.69
N ASN A 24 18.70 -19.11 20.45
CA ASN A 24 18.02 -18.61 21.65
C ASN A 24 18.98 -18.07 22.72
N ARG A 25 20.15 -18.70 22.87
CA ARG A 25 21.15 -18.30 23.87
C ARG A 25 21.85 -17.00 23.47
N VAL A 26 22.28 -16.89 22.22
CA VAL A 26 22.89 -15.66 21.69
C VAL A 26 21.87 -14.52 21.73
N ARG A 27 20.61 -14.77 21.36
CA ARG A 27 19.51 -13.81 21.48
C ARG A 27 19.35 -13.30 22.91
N HIS A 28 19.27 -14.21 23.88
CA HIS A 28 19.11 -13.85 25.30
C HIS A 28 20.25 -12.94 25.79
N GLN A 29 21.50 -13.24 25.42
CA GLN A 29 22.62 -12.38 25.79
C GLN A 29 22.58 -11.00 25.14
N LEU A 30 22.21 -10.91 23.86
CA LEU A 30 22.12 -9.61 23.16
C LEU A 30 21.00 -8.73 23.73
N VAL A 31 19.85 -9.33 24.06
CA VAL A 31 18.73 -8.63 24.70
C VAL A 31 19.11 -8.13 26.09
N LEU A 32 19.76 -8.95 26.91
CA LEU A 32 20.26 -8.54 28.24
C LEU A 32 21.25 -7.38 28.16
N ARG A 33 22.10 -7.37 27.12
CA ARG A 33 23.09 -6.32 26.88
C ARG A 33 22.50 -5.08 26.19
N ALA A 34 21.22 -5.11 25.78
CA ALA A 34 20.54 -4.05 25.03
C ALA A 34 21.34 -3.60 23.78
N VAL A 35 21.89 -4.56 23.03
CA VAL A 35 22.74 -4.29 21.85
C VAL A 35 22.19 -4.94 20.60
N ASP A 36 22.31 -4.24 19.47
CA ASP A 36 21.93 -4.78 18.17
C ASP A 36 22.83 -5.95 17.74
N PRO A 37 22.24 -7.00 17.11
CA PRO A 37 22.96 -8.08 16.46
C PRO A 37 23.74 -7.56 15.24
N THR A 38 25.03 -7.26 15.45
CA THR A 38 26.01 -6.99 14.38
C THR A 38 26.92 -8.20 14.22
N PRO A 39 27.53 -8.43 13.05
CA PRO A 39 28.46 -9.54 12.84
C PRO A 39 29.57 -9.61 13.89
N ALA A 40 30.16 -8.46 14.23
CA ALA A 40 31.20 -8.37 15.24
C ALA A 40 30.70 -8.79 16.64
N ARG A 41 29.50 -8.37 17.04
CA ARG A 41 28.93 -8.68 18.36
C ARG A 41 28.45 -10.12 18.47
N VAL A 42 27.81 -10.65 17.42
CA VAL A 42 27.39 -12.06 17.36
C VAL A 42 28.62 -12.97 17.40
N ALA A 43 29.67 -12.66 16.62
CA ALA A 43 30.93 -13.38 16.67
C ALA A 43 31.65 -13.27 18.02
N ALA A 44 31.47 -12.18 18.76
CA ALA A 44 32.03 -12.04 20.11
C ALA A 44 31.30 -12.94 21.11
N VAL A 45 29.96 -12.94 21.12
CA VAL A 45 29.15 -13.82 21.99
C VAL A 45 29.41 -15.29 21.69
N LEU A 46 29.50 -15.67 20.42
CA LEU A 46 29.83 -17.04 20.01
C LEU A 46 31.22 -17.46 20.50
N ARG A 47 32.21 -16.55 20.43
CA ARG A 47 33.58 -16.81 20.93
C ARG A 47 33.65 -16.93 22.45
N GLU A 48 32.88 -16.11 23.18
CA GLU A 48 32.76 -16.23 24.64
C GLU A 48 32.22 -17.61 25.05
N ASP A 49 31.33 -18.18 24.24
CA ASP A 49 30.74 -19.51 24.44
C ASP A 49 31.57 -20.66 23.83
N GLY A 50 32.76 -20.37 23.28
CA GLY A 50 33.66 -21.37 22.68
C GLY A 50 33.15 -21.96 21.35
N VAL A 51 32.17 -21.32 20.71
CA VAL A 51 31.58 -21.76 19.44
C VAL A 51 32.26 -21.04 18.27
N VAL A 52 32.83 -21.79 17.34
CA VAL A 52 33.42 -21.26 16.11
C VAL A 52 32.53 -21.60 14.93
N LEU A 53 32.04 -20.57 14.24
CA LEU A 53 31.24 -20.67 13.03
C LEU A 53 31.98 -19.94 11.90
N GLY A 54 31.84 -20.44 10.66
CA GLY A 54 32.34 -19.74 9.48
C GLY A 54 31.58 -18.43 9.22
N ASP A 55 32.18 -17.52 8.47
CA ASP A 55 31.63 -16.18 8.24
C ASP A 55 30.20 -16.20 7.67
N ASP A 56 29.91 -17.10 6.73
CA ASP A 56 28.55 -17.27 6.16
C ASP A 56 27.53 -17.70 7.22
N ALA A 57 27.92 -18.59 8.14
CA ALA A 57 27.07 -19.05 9.23
C ALA A 57 26.86 -17.93 10.28
N VAL A 58 27.89 -17.12 10.56
CA VAL A 58 27.75 -15.94 11.41
C VAL A 58 26.81 -14.92 10.77
N LEU A 59 26.91 -14.67 9.46
CA LEU A 59 26.00 -13.77 8.74
C LEU A 59 24.56 -14.28 8.76
N ALA A 60 24.34 -15.57 8.55
CA ALA A 60 23.02 -16.20 8.66
C ALA A 60 22.43 -16.04 10.08
N MET A 61 23.22 -16.33 11.13
CA MET A 61 22.83 -16.13 12.53
C MET A 61 22.50 -14.67 12.85
N VAL A 62 23.32 -13.73 12.38
CA VAL A 62 23.06 -12.30 12.55
C VAL A 62 21.71 -11.94 11.93
N GLN A 63 21.42 -12.45 10.73
CA GLN A 63 20.14 -12.19 10.07
C GLN A 63 18.99 -12.79 10.86
N THR A 64 19.06 -14.06 11.28
CA THR A 64 18.04 -14.69 12.14
C THR A 64 17.83 -13.92 13.45
N LEU A 65 18.91 -13.47 14.10
CA LEU A 65 18.81 -12.69 15.33
C LEU A 65 18.19 -11.31 15.10
N ARG A 66 18.49 -10.64 13.98
CA ARG A 66 17.80 -9.39 13.59
C ARG A 66 16.32 -9.62 13.41
N ASP A 67 15.98 -10.70 12.72
CA ASP A 67 14.61 -11.07 12.40
C ASP A 67 13.82 -11.42 13.68
N GLU A 68 14.44 -12.06 14.67
CA GLU A 68 13.81 -12.39 15.96
C GLU A 68 13.75 -11.23 16.97
N ILE A 69 14.81 -10.40 17.01
CA ILE A 69 14.95 -9.33 18.01
C ILE A 69 14.19 -8.07 17.57
N ALA A 70 14.28 -7.71 16.29
CA ALA A 70 13.71 -6.47 15.74
C ALA A 70 12.67 -6.69 14.63
N GLY A 71 12.66 -7.86 13.98
CA GLY A 71 11.76 -8.20 12.87
C GLY A 71 10.51 -8.98 13.28
N ALA A 72 9.85 -9.58 12.27
CA ALA A 72 8.61 -10.34 12.45
C ALA A 72 8.83 -11.80 12.88
N GLY A 73 10.03 -12.16 13.34
CA GLY A 73 10.40 -13.51 13.76
C GLY A 73 10.17 -14.54 12.64
N PRO A 74 9.43 -15.64 12.88
CA PRO A 74 9.24 -16.70 11.88
C PRO A 74 8.45 -16.25 10.64
N LEU A 75 7.77 -15.11 10.70
CA LEU A 75 7.02 -14.55 9.58
C LEU A 75 7.94 -13.81 8.58
N GLU A 76 9.14 -13.43 9.01
CA GLU A 76 10.04 -12.58 8.23
C GLU A 76 10.43 -13.22 6.89
N GLN A 77 10.62 -14.53 6.87
CA GLN A 77 10.91 -15.27 5.63
C GLN A 77 9.81 -15.09 4.58
N TRP A 78 8.54 -15.02 5.01
CA TRP A 78 7.38 -14.85 4.14
C TRP A 78 7.21 -13.39 3.72
N LEU A 79 7.43 -12.43 4.64
CA LEU A 79 7.40 -11.00 4.32
C LEU A 79 8.44 -10.59 3.26
N ARG A 80 9.50 -11.39 3.08
CA ARG A 80 10.53 -11.18 2.06
C ARG A 80 10.22 -11.83 0.71
N VAL A 81 9.29 -12.78 0.65
CA VAL A 81 8.92 -13.45 -0.60
C VAL A 81 8.30 -12.43 -1.54
N GLU A 82 8.83 -12.37 -2.76
CA GLU A 82 8.29 -11.50 -3.80
C GLU A 82 6.86 -11.91 -4.15
N GLY A 83 5.94 -10.94 -4.13
CA GLY A 83 4.53 -11.15 -4.44
C GLY A 83 3.63 -11.36 -3.23
N VAL A 84 4.16 -11.62 -2.03
CA VAL A 84 3.36 -11.64 -0.80
C VAL A 84 2.73 -10.28 -0.55
N THR A 85 1.42 -10.25 -0.35
CA THR A 85 0.65 -9.05 -0.05
C THR A 85 0.20 -9.01 1.40
N ASP A 86 -0.14 -10.15 1.98
CA ASP A 86 -0.72 -10.24 3.32
C ASP A 86 -0.19 -11.48 4.06
N VAL A 87 0.09 -11.32 5.35
CA VAL A 87 0.42 -12.40 6.29
C VAL A 87 -0.48 -12.25 7.52
N LEU A 88 -1.31 -13.26 7.78
CA LEU A 88 -2.31 -13.24 8.84
C LEU A 88 -2.02 -14.33 9.86
N VAL A 89 -2.04 -13.99 11.14
CA VAL A 89 -1.94 -14.92 12.27
C VAL A 89 -3.27 -14.85 13.02
N ASN A 90 -4.01 -15.94 13.07
CA ASN A 90 -5.29 -16.05 13.76
C ASN A 90 -5.18 -16.79 15.11
N GLY A 91 -4.00 -17.32 15.41
CA GLY A 91 -3.69 -18.09 16.61
C GLY A 91 -2.29 -18.69 16.50
N ALA A 92 -1.84 -19.38 17.54
CA ALA A 92 -0.49 -19.93 17.59
C ALA A 92 -0.21 -20.96 16.48
N ASP A 93 -1.23 -21.68 16.02
CA ASP A 93 -1.16 -22.75 15.02
C ASP A 93 -1.81 -22.39 13.67
N GLU A 94 -2.27 -21.14 13.51
CA GLU A 94 -3.04 -20.71 12.34
C GLU A 94 -2.42 -19.47 11.67
N VAL A 95 -1.62 -19.70 10.61
CA VAL A 95 -1.00 -18.65 9.81
C VAL A 95 -1.38 -18.78 8.33
N TRP A 96 -1.78 -17.66 7.73
CA TRP A 96 -2.19 -17.55 6.33
C TRP A 96 -1.33 -16.53 5.58
N VAL A 97 -1.12 -16.77 4.29
CA VAL A 97 -0.42 -15.84 3.38
C VAL A 97 -1.25 -15.65 2.12
N ASP A 98 -1.30 -14.42 1.61
CA ASP A 98 -1.82 -14.11 0.27
C ASP A 98 -0.67 -13.62 -0.62
N CYS A 99 -0.56 -14.21 -1.82
CA CYS A 99 0.38 -13.82 -2.87
C CYS A 99 -0.30 -13.14 -4.07
N GLY A 100 -1.54 -12.67 -3.89
CA GLY A 100 -2.37 -12.06 -4.91
C GLY A 100 -3.41 -12.98 -5.55
N SER A 101 -3.44 -14.27 -5.20
CA SER A 101 -4.41 -15.27 -5.68
C SER A 101 -5.39 -15.74 -4.59
N GLY A 102 -5.34 -15.14 -3.41
CA GLY A 102 -6.16 -15.51 -2.25
C GLY A 102 -5.34 -16.18 -1.14
N LEU A 103 -5.96 -16.29 0.03
CA LEU A 103 -5.33 -16.77 1.26
C LEU A 103 -5.05 -18.27 1.21
N THR A 104 -3.81 -18.64 1.54
CA THR A 104 -3.35 -20.02 1.67
C THR A 104 -2.73 -20.22 3.06
N ARG A 105 -3.09 -21.31 3.74
CA ARG A 105 -2.50 -21.66 5.05
C ARG A 105 -1.08 -22.16 4.86
N ILE A 106 -0.17 -21.71 5.72
CA ILE A 106 1.25 -22.10 5.71
C ILE A 106 1.62 -22.85 6.99
N ASP A 107 2.69 -23.65 6.92
CA ASP A 107 3.20 -24.42 8.06
C ASP A 107 4.16 -23.57 8.90
N VAL A 108 3.60 -22.58 9.60
CA VAL A 108 4.30 -21.80 10.62
C VAL A 108 3.52 -21.94 11.92
N GLN A 109 4.22 -22.35 12.98
CA GLN A 109 3.65 -22.58 14.30
C GLN A 109 4.42 -21.79 15.35
N PHE A 110 3.68 -21.07 16.17
CA PHE A 110 4.16 -20.45 17.39
C PHE A 110 4.01 -21.44 18.56
N PRO A 111 4.87 -21.37 19.59
CA PRO A 111 4.78 -22.27 20.74
C PRO A 111 3.45 -22.15 21.52
N ASP A 112 2.95 -20.94 21.64
CA ASP A 112 1.76 -20.59 22.43
C ASP A 112 1.21 -19.22 22.01
N ASP A 113 0.01 -18.88 22.50
CA ASP A 113 -0.59 -17.55 22.28
C ASP A 113 0.29 -16.42 22.83
N ASP A 114 0.96 -16.66 23.97
CA ASP A 114 1.86 -15.69 24.57
C ASP A 114 3.03 -15.33 23.63
N ALA A 115 3.49 -16.24 22.79
CA ALA A 115 4.50 -15.96 21.78
C ALA A 115 3.96 -15.03 20.68
N VAL A 116 2.71 -15.24 20.25
CA VAL A 116 2.03 -14.36 19.30
C VAL A 116 1.81 -12.97 19.91
N ARG A 117 1.33 -12.91 21.15
CA ARG A 117 1.22 -11.66 21.94
C ARG A 117 2.54 -10.92 22.02
N ARG A 118 3.62 -11.61 22.43
CA ARG A 118 4.96 -10.99 22.50
C ARG A 118 5.41 -10.46 21.14
N LEU A 119 5.12 -11.16 20.04
CA LEU A 119 5.43 -10.69 18.68
C LEU A 119 4.64 -9.42 18.34
N ALA A 120 3.32 -9.43 18.53
CA ALA A 120 2.46 -8.28 18.28
C ALA A 120 2.91 -7.04 19.06
N GLN A 121 3.25 -7.21 20.34
CA GLN A 121 3.74 -6.12 21.20
C GLN A 121 5.08 -5.56 20.74
N ARG A 122 6.03 -6.42 20.32
CA ARG A 122 7.31 -5.95 19.76
C ARG A 122 7.12 -5.18 18.46
N LEU A 123 6.28 -5.67 17.55
CA LEU A 123 5.96 -5.00 16.29
C LEU A 123 5.25 -3.66 16.53
N ALA A 124 4.33 -3.59 17.50
CA ALA A 124 3.71 -2.33 17.90
C ALA A 124 4.73 -1.33 18.47
N ALA A 125 5.61 -1.80 19.35
CA ALA A 125 6.65 -0.97 19.98
C ALA A 125 7.66 -0.42 18.96
N SER A 126 8.06 -1.21 17.96
CA SER A 126 8.97 -0.74 16.89
C SER A 126 8.34 0.35 16.02
N ALA A 127 7.01 0.41 15.96
CA ALA A 127 6.24 1.47 15.33
C ALA A 127 5.84 2.61 16.29
N GLY A 128 6.37 2.63 17.52
CA GLY A 128 6.06 3.64 18.53
C GLY A 128 4.61 3.61 19.03
N ARG A 129 3.98 2.43 19.00
CA ARG A 129 2.62 2.20 19.47
C ARG A 129 2.60 1.30 20.71
N ARG A 130 1.52 1.43 21.48
CA ARG A 130 1.26 0.65 22.69
C ARG A 130 0.24 -0.45 22.38
N LEU A 131 0.51 -1.66 22.84
CA LEU A 131 -0.37 -2.81 22.74
C LEU A 131 -0.29 -3.62 24.04
N ASP A 132 -1.34 -3.58 24.84
CA ASP A 132 -1.44 -4.27 26.14
C ASP A 132 -2.91 -4.41 26.56
N ASP A 133 -3.17 -4.88 27.78
CA ASP A 133 -4.54 -5.14 28.24
C ASP A 133 -5.39 -3.87 28.37
N SER A 134 -4.77 -2.69 28.46
CA SER A 134 -5.48 -1.40 28.48
C SER A 134 -5.71 -0.83 27.07
N SER A 135 -4.89 -1.24 26.10
CA SER A 135 -5.04 -0.92 24.68
C SER A 135 -4.96 -2.22 23.87
N PRO A 136 -6.05 -3.02 23.84
CA PRO A 136 -6.02 -4.40 23.38
C PRO A 136 -6.00 -4.55 21.85
N PHE A 137 -5.91 -3.45 21.10
CA PHE A 137 -5.72 -3.47 19.66
C PHE A 137 -4.85 -2.30 19.22
N VAL A 138 -4.23 -2.44 18.04
CA VAL A 138 -3.33 -1.42 17.50
C VAL A 138 -3.35 -1.44 15.97
N ASP A 139 -3.31 -0.24 15.40
CA ASP A 139 -2.95 0.00 14.00
C ASP A 139 -1.61 0.75 13.94
N ALA A 140 -0.66 0.19 13.21
CA ALA A 140 0.69 0.72 13.14
C ALA A 140 1.33 0.52 11.77
N ARG A 141 2.39 1.29 11.52
CA ARG A 141 3.24 1.12 10.34
C ARG A 141 4.64 0.75 10.78
N LEU A 142 5.09 -0.39 10.29
CA LEU A 142 6.40 -0.94 10.60
C LEU A 142 7.51 -0.21 9.81
N PRO A 143 8.78 -0.28 10.26
CA PRO A 143 9.91 0.39 9.60
C PRO A 143 10.13 -0.03 8.14
N ASP A 144 9.73 -1.24 7.76
CA ASP A 144 9.77 -1.76 6.40
C ASP A 144 8.62 -1.23 5.51
N GLY A 145 7.70 -0.46 6.09
CA GLY A 145 6.53 0.11 5.44
C GLY A 145 5.26 -0.75 5.54
N SER A 146 5.36 -1.97 6.09
CA SER A 146 4.23 -2.88 6.31
C SER A 146 3.21 -2.29 7.29
N ARG A 147 1.94 -2.53 7.02
CA ARG A 147 0.85 -2.15 7.93
C ARG A 147 0.59 -3.29 8.89
N LEU A 148 0.64 -3.00 10.18
CA LEU A 148 0.30 -3.92 11.26
C LEU A 148 -1.09 -3.56 11.78
N HIS A 149 -1.95 -4.55 11.86
CA HIS A 149 -3.09 -4.57 12.76
C HIS A 149 -2.92 -5.73 13.74
N ALA A 150 -3.16 -5.52 15.02
CA ALA A 150 -3.14 -6.62 16.00
C ALA A 150 -4.22 -6.44 17.05
N VAL A 151 -4.75 -7.57 17.56
CA VAL A 151 -5.81 -7.62 18.55
C VAL A 151 -5.49 -8.69 19.60
N LEU A 152 -5.59 -8.34 20.88
CA LEU A 152 -5.31 -9.21 22.02
C LEU A 152 -6.61 -9.80 22.61
N PRO A 153 -6.53 -10.96 23.30
CA PRO A 153 -7.59 -11.41 24.19
C PRO A 153 -7.89 -10.37 25.29
N PRO A 154 -9.15 -10.27 25.76
CA PRO A 154 -10.31 -11.11 25.42
C PRO A 154 -11.10 -10.63 24.19
N ILE A 155 -10.64 -9.59 23.48
CA ILE A 155 -11.35 -9.05 22.30
C ILE A 155 -11.29 -10.07 21.16
N ALA A 156 -10.11 -10.62 20.91
CA ALA A 156 -9.93 -11.79 20.07
C ALA A 156 -10.04 -13.05 20.95
N ARG A 157 -11.19 -13.74 20.85
CA ARG A 157 -11.56 -14.83 21.79
C ARG A 157 -10.69 -16.07 21.65
N ASP A 158 -10.24 -16.34 20.42
CA ASP A 158 -9.52 -17.57 20.08
C ASP A 158 -7.99 -17.42 20.21
N GLY A 159 -7.52 -16.23 20.57
CA GLY A 159 -6.10 -15.91 20.73
C GLY A 159 -5.76 -14.54 20.17
N THR A 160 -4.49 -14.16 20.26
CA THR A 160 -3.95 -12.94 19.67
C THR A 160 -3.94 -13.03 18.15
N CYS A 161 -4.53 -12.03 17.49
CA CYS A 161 -4.53 -11.90 16.03
C CYS A 161 -3.48 -10.88 15.57
N ILE A 162 -2.82 -11.16 14.45
CA ILE A 162 -1.92 -10.23 13.75
C ILE A 162 -2.29 -10.22 12.26
N SER A 163 -2.42 -9.05 11.67
CA SER A 163 -2.54 -8.86 10.22
C SER A 163 -1.42 -7.94 9.75
N LEU A 164 -0.54 -8.47 8.91
CA LEU A 164 0.54 -7.74 8.26
C LEU A 164 0.19 -7.57 6.79
N ARG A 165 0.15 -6.34 6.31
CA ARG A 165 -0.01 -6.03 4.90
C ARG A 165 1.25 -5.41 4.34
N VAL A 166 1.87 -6.13 3.42
CA VAL A 166 3.17 -5.76 2.84
C VAL A 166 2.95 -4.72 1.74
N PRO A 167 3.67 -3.58 1.77
CA PRO A 167 3.59 -2.60 0.71
C PRO A 167 4.13 -3.23 -0.59
N ARG A 168 3.42 -3.02 -1.69
CA ARG A 168 3.95 -3.41 -3.00
C ARG A 168 5.19 -2.57 -3.32
N ARG A 169 6.28 -3.25 -3.70
CA ARG A 169 7.59 -2.63 -3.94
C ARG A 169 7.68 -1.88 -5.29
N GLN A 170 6.82 -2.18 -6.25
CA GLN A 170 6.80 -1.53 -7.57
C GLN A 170 5.42 -1.01 -7.94
N SER A 171 5.38 0.19 -8.52
CA SER A 171 4.20 0.75 -9.20
C SER A 171 4.09 0.18 -10.61
N PHE A 172 2.88 -0.20 -11.01
CA PHE A 172 2.62 -0.59 -12.39
C PHE A 172 2.71 0.64 -13.31
N THR A 173 3.32 0.45 -14.46
CA THR A 173 3.21 1.38 -15.60
C THR A 173 1.87 1.17 -16.32
N LEU A 174 1.40 2.17 -17.08
CA LEU A 174 0.22 1.99 -17.94
C LEU A 174 0.42 0.85 -18.96
N GLY A 175 1.66 0.65 -19.43
CA GLY A 175 2.00 -0.46 -20.32
C GLY A 175 1.81 -1.83 -19.67
N GLU A 176 2.18 -1.98 -18.40
CA GLU A 176 1.94 -3.22 -17.64
C GLU A 176 0.46 -3.45 -17.34
N LEU A 177 -0.28 -2.40 -17.00
CA LEU A 177 -1.73 -2.48 -16.84
C LEU A 177 -2.44 -2.85 -18.14
N SER A 178 -1.85 -2.49 -19.29
CA SER A 178 -2.34 -2.94 -20.58
C SER A 178 -2.09 -4.42 -20.82
N ARG A 179 -0.88 -4.91 -20.49
CA ARG A 179 -0.55 -6.34 -20.54
C ARG A 179 -1.43 -7.18 -19.62
N SER A 180 -1.83 -6.66 -18.46
CA SER A 180 -2.78 -7.32 -17.54
C SER A 180 -4.25 -7.17 -17.93
N ARG A 181 -4.55 -6.58 -19.10
CA ARG A 181 -5.92 -6.31 -19.62
C ARG A 181 -6.79 -5.44 -18.71
N THR A 182 -6.16 -4.66 -17.84
CA THR A 182 -6.85 -3.66 -16.99
C THR A 182 -7.29 -2.45 -17.78
N VAL A 183 -6.49 -2.08 -18.78
CA VAL A 183 -6.79 -1.07 -19.80
C VAL A 183 -6.40 -1.64 -21.16
N ASP A 184 -7.11 -1.30 -22.23
CA ASP A 184 -6.62 -1.62 -23.58
C ASP A 184 -5.79 -0.46 -24.13
N ALA A 185 -5.25 -0.61 -25.34
CA ALA A 185 -4.41 0.41 -25.96
C ALA A 185 -5.14 1.75 -26.14
N THR A 186 -6.41 1.71 -26.56
CA THR A 186 -7.25 2.91 -26.71
C THR A 186 -7.40 3.64 -25.38
N MET A 187 -7.73 2.92 -24.31
CA MET A 187 -7.89 3.51 -22.98
C MET A 187 -6.56 4.04 -22.42
N VAL A 188 -5.43 3.37 -22.67
CA VAL A 188 -4.10 3.91 -22.30
C VAL A 188 -3.87 5.29 -22.91
N ASN A 189 -4.20 5.47 -24.19
CA ASN A 189 -4.00 6.74 -24.88
C ASN A 189 -4.94 7.83 -24.35
N ILE A 190 -6.19 7.49 -24.06
CA ILE A 190 -7.15 8.40 -23.44
C ILE A 190 -6.67 8.81 -22.04
N LEU A 191 -6.25 7.87 -21.21
CA LEU A 191 -5.77 8.14 -19.86
C LEU A 191 -4.51 9.02 -19.86
N ARG A 192 -3.59 8.80 -20.79
CA ARG A 192 -2.44 9.71 -21.00
C ARG A 192 -2.88 11.10 -21.41
N ALA A 193 -3.85 11.19 -22.32
CA ALA A 193 -4.39 12.47 -22.77
C ALA A 193 -5.04 13.23 -21.61
N VAL A 194 -5.80 12.54 -20.74
CA VAL A 194 -6.38 13.09 -19.51
C VAL A 194 -5.31 13.69 -18.60
N VAL A 195 -4.23 12.94 -18.33
CA VAL A 195 -3.14 13.41 -17.47
C VAL A 195 -2.44 14.63 -18.09
N ARG A 196 -2.11 14.58 -19.38
CA ARG A 196 -1.43 15.67 -20.11
C ARG A 196 -2.28 16.93 -20.25
N ALA A 197 -3.58 16.77 -20.41
CA ALA A 197 -4.55 17.87 -20.44
C ALA A 197 -4.80 18.47 -19.06
N ARG A 198 -4.23 17.89 -17.99
CA ARG A 198 -4.43 18.31 -16.59
C ARG A 198 -5.90 18.33 -16.19
N LEU A 199 -6.69 17.40 -16.73
CA LEU A 199 -8.06 17.21 -16.27
C LEU A 199 -8.04 16.64 -14.85
N SER A 200 -8.88 17.19 -13.99
CA SER A 200 -9.10 16.69 -12.64
C SER A 200 -9.94 15.40 -12.68
N PHE A 201 -9.61 14.41 -11.86
CA PHE A 201 -10.35 13.16 -11.89
C PHE A 201 -10.44 12.43 -10.55
N LEU A 202 -11.54 11.71 -10.35
CA LEU A 202 -11.68 10.74 -9.28
C LEU A 202 -11.68 9.33 -9.85
N ILE A 203 -10.87 8.47 -9.27
CA ILE A 203 -10.89 7.04 -9.56
C ILE A 203 -11.83 6.36 -8.58
N SER A 204 -12.88 5.72 -9.09
CA SER A 204 -13.88 5.04 -8.27
C SER A 204 -13.86 3.52 -8.46
N GLY A 205 -14.44 2.79 -7.51
CA GLY A 205 -14.50 1.31 -7.55
C GLY A 205 -14.50 0.66 -6.17
N GLY A 206 -14.89 -0.62 -6.14
CA GLY A 206 -14.93 -1.44 -4.93
C GLY A 206 -13.56 -1.68 -4.28
N THR A 207 -13.54 -2.32 -3.11
CA THR A 207 -12.31 -2.76 -2.45
C THR A 207 -11.55 -3.75 -3.33
N GLY A 208 -10.23 -3.59 -3.46
CA GLY A 208 -9.39 -4.49 -4.26
C GLY A 208 -9.56 -4.38 -5.79
N SER A 209 -10.31 -3.39 -6.28
CA SER A 209 -10.48 -3.11 -7.74
C SER A 209 -9.22 -2.56 -8.42
N GLY A 210 -8.23 -2.08 -7.65
CA GLY A 210 -6.96 -1.56 -8.18
C GLY A 210 -6.89 -0.03 -8.33
N LYS A 211 -7.79 0.73 -7.69
CA LYS A 211 -7.82 2.22 -7.75
C LYS A 211 -6.45 2.86 -7.51
N THR A 212 -5.80 2.50 -6.39
CA THR A 212 -4.48 3.05 -6.02
C THR A 212 -3.41 2.65 -7.04
N THR A 213 -3.51 1.46 -7.61
CA THR A 213 -2.57 0.97 -8.64
C THR A 213 -2.65 1.79 -9.92
N ILE A 214 -3.86 1.99 -10.46
CA ILE A 214 -4.03 2.81 -11.67
C ILE A 214 -3.74 4.29 -11.39
N LEU A 215 -4.11 4.82 -10.22
CA LEU A 215 -3.75 6.19 -9.83
C LEU A 215 -2.23 6.38 -9.83
N SER A 216 -1.49 5.45 -9.23
CA SER A 216 -0.02 5.49 -9.21
C SER A 216 0.57 5.46 -10.62
N ALA A 217 -0.01 4.69 -11.54
CA ALA A 217 0.41 4.64 -12.94
C ALA A 217 0.15 5.96 -13.68
N LEU A 218 -1.00 6.60 -13.44
CA LEU A 218 -1.36 7.89 -14.05
C LEU A 218 -0.47 9.02 -13.52
N LEU A 219 -0.14 9.01 -12.23
CA LEU A 219 0.76 9.99 -11.64
C LEU A 219 2.19 9.90 -12.18
N ALA A 220 2.64 8.69 -12.56
CA ALA A 220 3.94 8.51 -13.23
C ALA A 220 3.97 9.08 -14.66
N GLU A 221 2.81 9.32 -15.29
CA GLU A 221 2.70 9.93 -16.62
C GLU A 221 2.63 11.48 -16.56
N CYS A 222 2.67 12.06 -15.37
CA CYS A 222 2.77 13.52 -15.19
C CYS A 222 4.11 14.05 -15.71
N GLY A 223 4.14 15.32 -16.13
CA GLY A 223 5.37 15.94 -16.60
C GLY A 223 6.43 16.00 -15.49
N SER A 224 7.68 15.65 -15.79
CA SER A 224 8.76 15.52 -14.78
C SER A 224 9.06 16.78 -13.97
N SER A 225 8.64 17.96 -14.43
CA SER A 225 8.75 19.24 -13.73
C SER A 225 7.60 19.52 -12.77
N GLU A 226 6.55 18.71 -12.76
CA GLU A 226 5.34 18.92 -11.95
C GLU A 226 5.57 18.43 -10.51
N ARG A 227 5.29 19.29 -9.53
CA ARG A 227 5.35 18.94 -8.12
C ARG A 227 4.06 18.25 -7.68
N LEU A 228 4.15 16.96 -7.39
CA LEU A 228 3.03 16.17 -6.89
C LEU A 228 3.02 16.19 -5.36
N VAL A 229 1.92 16.65 -4.74
CA VAL A 229 1.73 16.54 -3.28
C VAL A 229 0.63 15.52 -3.00
N ILE A 230 1.05 14.38 -2.47
CA ILE A 230 0.19 13.22 -2.19
C ILE A 230 -0.17 13.20 -0.71
N VAL A 231 -1.46 13.10 -0.43
CA VAL A 231 -2.05 13.08 0.92
C VAL A 231 -2.76 11.75 1.12
N GLU A 232 -2.35 10.98 2.14
CA GLU A 232 -2.87 9.63 2.40
C GLU A 232 -3.07 9.38 3.89
N ASP A 233 -4.01 8.50 4.25
CA ASP A 233 -4.12 7.99 5.62
C ASP A 233 -2.98 7.04 5.97
N SER A 234 -2.55 6.27 4.97
CA SER A 234 -1.39 5.40 5.05
C SER A 234 -0.72 5.43 3.69
N THR A 235 0.59 5.69 3.63
CA THR A 235 1.21 5.94 2.34
C THR A 235 1.25 4.67 1.48
N GLU A 236 0.41 4.57 0.45
CA GLU A 236 0.31 3.42 -0.44
C GLU A 236 0.77 3.77 -1.86
N LEU A 237 0.42 4.96 -2.35
CA LEU A 237 0.83 5.42 -3.67
C LEU A 237 2.35 5.46 -3.76
N ARG A 238 2.94 5.00 -4.86
CA ARG A 238 4.39 5.05 -5.09
C ARG A 238 4.69 5.36 -6.57
N PRO A 239 4.19 6.49 -7.12
CA PRO A 239 4.44 6.79 -8.53
C PRO A 239 5.94 6.98 -8.77
N ASP A 240 6.41 6.42 -9.88
CA ASP A 240 7.74 6.68 -10.41
C ASP A 240 7.78 8.08 -11.02
N HIS A 241 7.98 9.08 -10.17
CA HIS A 241 8.01 10.49 -10.53
C HIS A 241 9.08 11.23 -9.71
N PRO A 242 9.92 12.08 -10.33
CA PRO A 242 11.08 12.67 -9.66
C PRO A 242 10.71 13.70 -8.58
N HIS A 243 9.54 14.34 -8.67
CA HIS A 243 9.16 15.43 -7.78
C HIS A 243 7.88 15.14 -6.97
N VAL A 244 7.99 14.23 -6.00
CA VAL A 244 6.87 13.79 -5.15
C VAL A 244 7.09 14.19 -3.70
N VAL A 245 6.08 14.80 -3.09
CA VAL A 245 5.97 15.05 -1.65
C VAL A 245 4.84 14.23 -1.08
N ARG A 246 5.07 13.57 0.06
CA ARG A 246 4.13 12.64 0.68
C ARG A 246 3.75 13.15 2.06
N LEU A 247 2.46 13.31 2.29
CA LEU A 247 1.88 13.65 3.56
C LEU A 247 1.02 12.47 4.04
N GLU A 248 1.25 12.04 5.28
CA GLU A 248 0.54 10.91 5.89
C GLU A 248 -0.21 11.39 7.12
N SER A 249 -1.48 10.99 7.23
CA SER A 249 -2.30 11.32 8.40
C SER A 249 -1.74 10.65 9.64
N ARG A 250 -2.02 11.24 10.79
CA ARG A 250 -1.54 10.74 12.08
C ARG A 250 -2.73 10.62 13.02
N PRO A 251 -3.07 9.42 13.53
CA PRO A 251 -4.08 9.32 14.56
C PRO A 251 -3.59 9.99 15.85
N ALA A 252 -4.51 10.23 16.78
CA ALA A 252 -4.15 10.68 18.12
C ALA A 252 -3.21 9.68 18.82
N ASN A 253 -2.38 10.18 19.74
CA ASN A 253 -1.62 9.34 20.66
C ASN A 253 -2.55 8.65 21.70
N ALA A 254 -1.97 7.86 22.59
CA ALA A 254 -2.72 7.14 23.63
C ALA A 254 -3.51 8.09 24.56
N GLU A 255 -3.06 9.33 24.70
CA GLU A 255 -3.70 10.39 25.47
C GLU A 255 -4.77 11.17 24.67
N GLY A 256 -5.07 10.78 23.43
CA GLY A 256 -6.07 11.43 22.58
C GLY A 256 -5.60 12.75 21.93
N ALA A 257 -4.31 13.08 22.01
CA ALA A 257 -3.73 14.32 21.50
C ALA A 257 -2.94 14.13 20.20
N GLY A 258 -2.75 15.23 19.46
CA GLY A 258 -1.83 15.28 18.32
C GLY A 258 -2.31 14.59 17.03
N ALA A 259 -3.62 14.33 16.89
CA ALA A 259 -4.18 13.88 15.62
C ALA A 259 -3.93 14.91 14.50
N VAL A 260 -3.57 14.43 13.32
CA VAL A 260 -3.46 15.20 12.08
C VAL A 260 -4.31 14.49 11.04
N THR A 261 -5.43 15.09 10.67
CA THR A 261 -6.41 14.45 9.78
C THR A 261 -6.03 14.60 8.30
N LEU A 262 -6.60 13.76 7.42
CA LEU A 262 -6.50 13.98 5.97
C LEU A 262 -6.90 15.40 5.58
N ARG A 263 -7.96 15.93 6.18
CA ARG A 263 -8.43 17.29 5.93
C ARG A 263 -7.38 18.34 6.25
N ASP A 264 -6.69 18.20 7.38
CA ASP A 264 -5.61 19.11 7.77
C ASP A 264 -4.47 19.05 6.75
N LEU A 265 -4.11 17.85 6.30
CA LEU A 265 -3.05 17.65 5.33
C LEU A 265 -3.39 18.19 3.95
N VAL A 266 -4.62 18.04 3.47
CA VAL A 266 -5.08 18.64 2.21
C VAL A 266 -4.91 20.16 2.27
N ARG A 267 -5.30 20.80 3.38
CA ARG A 267 -5.11 22.25 3.57
C ARG A 267 -3.65 22.66 3.60
N GLN A 268 -2.79 21.89 4.26
CA GLN A 268 -1.36 22.16 4.26
C GLN A 268 -0.75 21.95 2.88
N ALA A 269 -1.15 20.91 2.14
CA ALA A 269 -0.68 20.61 0.81
C ALA A 269 -0.87 21.79 -0.15
N LEU A 270 -2.01 22.49 -0.09
CA LEU A 270 -2.28 23.68 -0.90
C LEU A 270 -1.29 24.84 -0.67
N ARG A 271 -0.65 24.89 0.50
CA ARG A 271 0.37 25.89 0.84
C ARG A 271 1.77 25.51 0.38
N MET A 272 1.94 24.31 -0.16
CA MET A 272 3.24 23.74 -0.57
C MET A 272 3.56 23.95 -2.06
N ARG A 273 2.83 24.87 -2.72
CA ARG A 273 2.91 25.15 -4.16
C ARG A 273 2.82 23.85 -5.00
N PRO A 274 1.77 23.02 -4.83
CA PRO A 274 1.60 21.83 -5.66
C PRO A 274 1.25 22.22 -7.09
N ASP A 275 1.83 21.53 -8.08
CA ASP A 275 1.28 21.53 -9.44
C ASP A 275 0.09 20.56 -9.51
N ARG A 276 0.11 19.49 -8.70
CA ARG A 276 -1.03 18.58 -8.50
C ARG A 276 -1.21 18.23 -7.03
N ILE A 277 -2.45 18.32 -6.56
CA ILE A 277 -2.86 17.77 -5.27
C ILE A 277 -3.51 16.41 -5.47
N VAL A 278 -3.04 15.42 -4.71
CA VAL A 278 -3.54 14.04 -4.80
C VAL A 278 -4.03 13.60 -3.44
N VAL A 279 -5.27 13.12 -3.36
CA VAL A 279 -5.81 12.47 -2.16
C VAL A 279 -5.91 10.97 -2.43
N GLY A 280 -5.08 10.18 -1.75
CA GLY A 280 -4.97 8.74 -2.04
C GLY A 280 -6.30 8.01 -1.92
N GLU A 281 -7.09 8.33 -0.90
CA GLU A 281 -8.47 7.86 -0.80
C GLU A 281 -9.32 8.87 -0.01
N VAL A 282 -10.42 9.29 -0.61
CA VAL A 282 -11.41 10.15 0.02
C VAL A 282 -12.39 9.28 0.82
N ARG A 283 -12.46 9.55 2.12
CA ARG A 283 -13.27 8.83 3.11
C ARG A 283 -14.18 9.74 3.93
N GLY A 284 -13.97 11.05 3.89
CA GLY A 284 -14.67 12.01 4.75
C GLY A 284 -14.63 13.45 4.23
N SER A 285 -14.58 14.38 5.18
CA SER A 285 -14.72 15.82 4.96
C SER A 285 -13.64 16.46 4.07
N GLU A 286 -12.48 15.81 3.92
CA GLU A 286 -11.40 16.24 3.04
C GLU A 286 -11.83 16.34 1.56
N ILE A 287 -12.93 15.69 1.16
CA ILE A 287 -13.51 15.87 -0.17
C ILE A 287 -13.83 17.32 -0.48
N LEU A 288 -14.25 18.11 0.51
CA LEU A 288 -14.62 19.50 0.31
C LEU A 288 -13.40 20.36 0.04
N ASP A 289 -12.31 20.11 0.77
CA ASP A 289 -11.05 20.81 0.58
C ASP A 289 -10.41 20.42 -0.77
N LEU A 290 -10.53 19.14 -1.19
CA LEU A 290 -10.13 18.70 -2.53
C LEU A 290 -10.96 19.40 -3.62
N LEU A 291 -12.29 19.32 -3.57
CA LEU A 291 -13.15 19.97 -4.57
C LEU A 291 -12.93 21.49 -4.62
N SER A 292 -12.71 22.12 -3.47
CA SER A 292 -12.36 23.56 -3.42
C SER A 292 -11.03 23.83 -4.12
N ALA A 293 -10.03 22.97 -3.95
CA ALA A 293 -8.75 23.09 -4.65
C ALA A 293 -8.93 23.00 -6.17
N LEU A 294 -9.73 22.03 -6.65
CA LEU A 294 -10.00 21.85 -8.08
C LEU A 294 -10.69 23.09 -8.68
N ASN A 295 -11.58 23.74 -7.94
CA ASN A 295 -12.25 24.98 -8.36
C ASN A 295 -11.37 26.25 -8.25
N THR A 296 -10.20 26.19 -7.61
CA THR A 296 -9.34 27.37 -7.32
C THR A 296 -7.99 27.32 -8.03
N GLY A 297 -7.91 26.63 -9.17
CA GLY A 297 -6.74 26.65 -10.04
C GLY A 297 -5.70 25.57 -9.75
N HIS A 298 -6.02 24.55 -8.94
CA HIS A 298 -5.20 23.35 -8.80
C HIS A 298 -5.61 22.30 -9.83
N GLU A 299 -5.31 22.60 -11.10
CA GLU A 299 -5.61 21.74 -12.23
C GLU A 299 -4.95 20.35 -12.08
N GLY A 300 -5.57 19.33 -12.67
CA GLY A 300 -5.03 17.97 -12.66
C GLY A 300 -5.01 17.31 -11.29
N GLY A 301 -5.63 17.92 -10.27
CA GLY A 301 -5.84 17.32 -8.96
C GLY A 301 -6.73 16.09 -9.06
N CYS A 302 -6.44 15.08 -8.24
CA CYS A 302 -7.09 13.79 -8.35
C CYS A 302 -7.14 13.01 -7.05
N GLY A 303 -7.91 11.94 -7.02
CA GLY A 303 -7.92 11.03 -5.89
C GLY A 303 -8.68 9.75 -6.15
N THR A 304 -8.81 8.91 -5.13
CA THR A 304 -9.68 7.73 -5.22
C THR A 304 -10.88 7.84 -4.28
N ILE A 305 -11.97 7.16 -4.63
CA ILE A 305 -13.19 7.09 -3.81
C ILE A 305 -13.82 5.71 -3.94
N HIS A 306 -14.43 5.19 -2.88
CA HIS A 306 -15.24 3.97 -2.96
C HIS A 306 -16.63 4.29 -3.51
N ALA A 307 -17.00 3.63 -4.60
CA ALA A 307 -18.34 3.65 -5.19
C ALA A 307 -18.57 2.36 -5.96
N ASN A 308 -19.85 1.96 -6.11
CA ASN A 308 -20.24 0.73 -6.82
C ASN A 308 -20.37 0.94 -8.33
N SER A 309 -20.51 2.19 -8.77
CA SER A 309 -20.51 2.58 -10.18
C SER A 309 -20.01 4.01 -10.32
N ALA A 310 -19.71 4.45 -11.55
CA ALA A 310 -19.41 5.85 -11.84
C ALA A 310 -20.58 6.76 -11.41
N ARG A 311 -21.83 6.34 -11.71
CA ARG A 311 -23.06 7.09 -11.44
C ARG A 311 -23.37 7.26 -9.95
N ASP A 312 -22.80 6.42 -9.09
CA ASP A 312 -22.94 6.54 -7.63
C ASP A 312 -21.98 7.58 -7.01
N VAL A 313 -20.96 8.03 -7.74
CA VAL A 313 -19.97 8.97 -7.21
C VAL A 313 -20.59 10.29 -6.75
N PRO A 314 -21.50 10.95 -7.49
CA PRO A 314 -22.15 12.17 -7.02
C PRO A 314 -22.87 11.99 -5.67
N ALA A 315 -23.69 10.95 -5.55
CA ALA A 315 -24.40 10.65 -4.30
C ALA A 315 -23.43 10.33 -3.15
N ARG A 316 -22.34 9.61 -3.43
CA ARG A 316 -21.30 9.31 -2.43
C ARG A 316 -20.61 10.58 -1.94
N VAL A 317 -20.19 11.45 -2.85
CA VAL A 317 -19.54 12.73 -2.52
C VAL A 317 -20.49 13.63 -1.72
N GLN A 318 -21.76 13.70 -2.10
CA GLN A 318 -22.79 14.42 -1.34
C GLN A 318 -22.91 13.88 0.10
N ALA A 319 -23.00 12.56 0.28
CA ALA A 319 -23.09 11.96 1.61
C ALA A 319 -21.87 12.30 2.50
N LEU A 320 -20.66 12.29 1.92
CA LEU A 320 -19.44 12.69 2.63
C LEU A 320 -19.46 14.18 3.01
N GLY A 321 -19.87 15.05 2.09
CA GLY A 321 -19.98 16.49 2.34
C GLY A 321 -21.06 16.85 3.36
N MET A 322 -22.19 16.14 3.36
CA MET A 322 -23.26 16.30 4.35
C MET A 322 -22.79 15.93 5.76
N THR A 323 -21.96 14.90 5.89
CA THR A 323 -21.34 14.53 7.18
C THR A 323 -20.42 15.64 7.71
N ALA A 324 -19.88 16.47 6.82
CA ALA A 324 -19.09 17.65 7.15
C ALA A 324 -19.93 18.93 7.36
N GLY A 325 -21.27 18.82 7.36
CA GLY A 325 -22.19 19.93 7.60
C GLY A 325 -22.49 20.81 6.39
N ILE A 326 -22.15 20.38 5.17
CA ILE A 326 -22.43 21.13 3.95
C ILE A 326 -23.72 20.64 3.28
N PRO A 327 -24.64 21.55 2.86
CA PRO A 327 -25.83 21.19 2.11
C PRO A 327 -25.51 20.41 0.82
N GLY A 328 -26.32 19.39 0.51
CA GLY A 328 -26.05 18.46 -0.61
C GLY A 328 -26.04 19.14 -1.99
N ASP A 329 -26.86 20.16 -2.19
CA ASP A 329 -26.89 20.99 -3.40
C ASP A 329 -25.61 21.80 -3.58
N ALA A 330 -25.06 22.36 -2.51
CA ALA A 330 -23.77 23.04 -2.53
C ALA A 330 -22.62 22.06 -2.84
N VAL A 331 -22.64 20.86 -2.26
CA VAL A 331 -21.65 19.80 -2.58
C VAL A 331 -21.74 19.38 -4.04
N HIS A 332 -22.96 19.20 -4.56
CA HIS A 332 -23.18 18.86 -5.96
C HIS A 332 -22.65 19.93 -6.91
N ALA A 333 -22.91 21.21 -6.61
CA ALA A 333 -22.40 22.32 -7.41
C ALA A 333 -20.86 22.36 -7.44
N LEU A 334 -20.21 22.19 -6.29
CA LEU A 334 -18.74 22.11 -6.20
C LEU A 334 -18.18 20.94 -7.00
N LEU A 335 -18.83 19.78 -6.92
CA LEU A 335 -18.43 18.58 -7.63
C LEU A 335 -18.57 18.76 -9.15
N ALA A 336 -19.75 19.19 -9.62
CA ALA A 336 -20.04 19.33 -11.04
C ALA A 336 -19.20 20.42 -11.74
N CYS A 337 -18.81 21.46 -11.01
CA CYS A 337 -17.95 22.53 -11.52
C CYS A 337 -16.45 22.19 -11.42
N GLY A 338 -16.06 21.51 -10.34
CA GLY A 338 -14.64 21.28 -10.03
C GLY A 338 -14.05 19.99 -10.59
N LEU A 339 -14.87 18.96 -10.83
CA LEU A 339 -14.38 17.66 -11.28
C LEU A 339 -14.63 17.44 -12.77
N ASP A 340 -13.56 17.18 -13.52
CA ASP A 340 -13.70 16.91 -14.95
C ASP A 340 -14.23 15.50 -15.19
N LEU A 341 -13.62 14.50 -14.55
CA LEU A 341 -13.84 13.09 -14.89
C LEU A 341 -14.01 12.18 -13.66
N VAL A 342 -14.77 11.11 -13.86
CA VAL A 342 -14.78 9.92 -13.02
C VAL A 342 -14.30 8.73 -13.85
N ILE A 343 -13.28 8.04 -13.35
CA ILE A 343 -12.75 6.80 -13.93
C ILE A 343 -13.13 5.65 -13.01
N HIS A 344 -14.08 4.82 -13.42
CA HIS A 344 -14.59 3.73 -12.60
C HIS A 344 -13.91 2.40 -12.94
N LEU A 345 -13.43 1.70 -11.90
CA LEU A 345 -12.90 0.35 -12.00
C LEU A 345 -13.86 -0.67 -11.41
N SER A 346 -14.00 -1.78 -12.13
CA SER A 346 -14.62 -2.99 -11.60
C SER A 346 -13.65 -4.16 -11.57
N ARG A 347 -14.05 -5.17 -10.81
CA ARG A 347 -13.36 -6.45 -10.69
C ARG A 347 -14.37 -7.56 -10.92
N ALA A 348 -14.15 -8.36 -11.95
CA ALA A 348 -14.91 -9.58 -12.22
C ALA A 348 -13.97 -10.78 -12.10
N GLY A 349 -14.10 -11.54 -11.01
CA GLY A 349 -13.11 -12.57 -10.64
C GLY A 349 -11.74 -11.93 -10.39
N ASP A 350 -10.72 -12.39 -11.12
CA ASP A 350 -9.35 -11.85 -11.01
C ASP A 350 -9.04 -10.75 -12.03
N VAL A 351 -9.99 -10.45 -12.92
CA VAL A 351 -9.81 -9.40 -13.92
C VAL A 351 -10.28 -8.07 -13.34
N ARG A 352 -9.33 -7.15 -13.18
CA ARG A 352 -9.59 -5.73 -12.88
C ARG A 352 -9.64 -4.97 -14.18
N ARG A 353 -10.58 -4.03 -14.35
CA ARG A 353 -10.73 -3.25 -15.58
C ARG A 353 -11.27 -1.85 -15.31
N VAL A 354 -10.85 -0.87 -16.13
CA VAL A 354 -11.57 0.41 -16.24
C VAL A 354 -12.88 0.15 -16.97
N GLU A 355 -13.99 0.19 -16.24
CA GLU A 355 -15.31 -0.10 -16.80
C GLU A 355 -15.91 1.14 -17.46
N THR A 356 -15.82 2.29 -16.80
CA THR A 356 -16.51 3.50 -17.26
C THR A 356 -15.64 4.73 -17.09
N VAL A 357 -15.64 5.60 -18.10
CA VAL A 357 -15.19 6.99 -17.97
C VAL A 357 -16.41 7.87 -18.12
N ALA A 358 -16.70 8.67 -17.09
CA ALA A 358 -17.85 9.56 -17.03
C ALA A 358 -17.42 10.99 -16.74
N LEU A 359 -18.25 11.95 -17.10
CA LEU A 359 -18.02 13.38 -16.90
C LEU A 359 -19.33 14.13 -16.65
N PHE A 360 -19.23 15.33 -16.08
CA PHE A 360 -20.39 16.20 -15.92
C PHE A 360 -20.64 17.03 -17.19
N VAL A 361 -21.89 17.04 -17.65
CA VAL A 361 -22.43 17.94 -18.67
C VAL A 361 -23.69 18.57 -18.09
N ASP A 362 -23.74 19.90 -18.08
CA ASP A 362 -24.85 20.69 -17.51
C ASP A 362 -25.26 20.25 -16.09
N GLY A 363 -24.26 19.92 -15.25
CA GLY A 363 -24.48 19.48 -13.88
C GLY A 363 -24.91 18.02 -13.70
N VAL A 364 -25.03 17.25 -14.80
CA VAL A 364 -25.44 15.85 -14.79
C VAL A 364 -24.27 14.96 -15.23
N MET A 365 -24.03 13.88 -14.49
CA MET A 365 -23.00 12.92 -14.85
C MET A 365 -23.49 12.02 -15.99
N ILE A 366 -22.73 11.94 -17.07
CA ILE A 366 -22.99 11.09 -18.23
C ILE A 366 -21.77 10.25 -18.58
N ASP A 367 -22.01 9.06 -19.13
CA ASP A 367 -20.95 8.14 -19.52
C ASP A 367 -20.36 8.58 -20.88
N ALA A 368 -19.03 8.73 -20.95
CA ALA A 368 -18.30 8.96 -22.19
C ALA A 368 -17.83 7.65 -22.82
N LEU A 369 -17.36 6.72 -22.00
CA LEU A 369 -16.91 5.40 -22.44
C LEU A 369 -17.40 4.34 -21.47
N THR A 370 -17.81 3.21 -21.99
CA THR A 370 -18.19 2.04 -21.19
C THR A 370 -17.66 0.77 -21.83
N PHE A 371 -17.01 -0.07 -21.03
CA PHE A 371 -16.48 -1.34 -21.48
C PHE A 371 -17.59 -2.40 -21.51
N GLN A 372 -17.94 -2.87 -22.70
CA GLN A 372 -18.97 -3.88 -22.90
C GLN A 372 -18.64 -4.74 -24.12
N ASN A 373 -18.87 -6.05 -24.02
CA ASN A 373 -18.57 -7.02 -25.09
C ASN A 373 -17.10 -6.95 -25.56
N ASP A 374 -16.18 -6.95 -24.58
CA ASP A 374 -14.73 -6.93 -24.78
C ASP A 374 -14.16 -5.72 -25.55
N ARG A 375 -14.89 -4.59 -25.58
CA ARG A 375 -14.43 -3.33 -26.16
C ARG A 375 -15.06 -2.13 -25.47
N TYR A 376 -14.43 -0.96 -25.59
CA TYR A 376 -15.07 0.30 -25.18
C TYR A 376 -16.10 0.76 -26.21
N GLN A 377 -17.29 1.09 -25.73
CA GLN A 377 -18.35 1.72 -26.49
C GLN A 377 -18.41 3.20 -26.13
N ARG A 378 -18.63 4.04 -27.15
CA ARG A 378 -18.78 5.49 -27.00
C ARG A 378 -20.18 5.79 -26.44
N GLY A 379 -20.22 6.47 -25.32
CA GLY A 379 -21.44 6.98 -24.69
C GLY A 379 -21.77 8.42 -25.14
N PRO A 380 -22.87 8.98 -24.64
CA PRO A 380 -23.30 10.36 -24.97
C PRO A 380 -22.27 11.42 -24.57
N GLY A 381 -21.42 11.14 -23.57
CA GLY A 381 -20.37 12.06 -23.13
C GLY A 381 -19.10 12.05 -23.97
N TYR A 382 -18.99 11.19 -24.99
CA TYR A 382 -17.72 10.96 -25.69
C TYR A 382 -17.18 12.22 -26.39
N GLU A 383 -18.03 12.95 -27.12
CA GLU A 383 -17.61 14.19 -27.79
C GLU A 383 -17.23 15.28 -26.79
N HIS A 384 -17.94 15.35 -25.65
CA HIS A 384 -17.59 16.25 -24.56
C HIS A 384 -16.24 15.89 -23.93
N LEU A 385 -15.92 14.59 -23.77
CA LEU A 385 -14.59 14.16 -23.36
C LEU A 385 -13.53 14.61 -24.37
N LEU A 386 -13.72 14.34 -25.67
CA LEU A 386 -12.75 14.70 -26.70
C LEU A 386 -12.47 16.20 -26.76
N SER A 387 -13.51 17.04 -26.66
CA SER A 387 -13.35 18.52 -26.63
C SER A 387 -12.56 19.04 -25.42
N ARG A 388 -12.48 18.29 -24.32
CA ARG A 388 -11.63 18.61 -23.16
C ARG A 388 -10.19 18.12 -23.32
N LEU A 389 -9.96 17.21 -24.27
CA LEU A 389 -8.62 16.72 -24.60
C LEU A 389 -8.02 17.61 -25.69
N ARG A 390 -6.69 17.83 -25.65
CA ARG A 390 -6.02 18.61 -26.71
C ARG A 390 -6.04 17.82 -28.04
N PRO A 391 -6.31 18.47 -29.19
CA PRO A 391 -6.40 17.80 -30.49
C PRO A 391 -5.16 16.98 -30.88
N GLU A 392 -3.97 17.46 -30.52
CA GLU A 392 -2.68 16.79 -30.75
C GLU A 392 -2.55 15.44 -30.03
N LEU A 393 -3.43 15.16 -29.05
CA LEU A 393 -3.45 13.92 -28.27
C LEU A 393 -4.52 12.93 -28.76
N ILE A 394 -5.35 13.33 -29.73
CA ILE A 394 -6.47 12.53 -30.27
C ILE A 394 -6.01 11.57 -31.38
N GLU A 395 -4.90 11.84 -32.08
CA GLU A 395 -4.34 10.94 -33.11
C GLU A 395 -3.88 9.57 -32.57
N LEU A 396 -3.81 9.40 -31.24
CA LEU A 396 -3.53 8.14 -30.57
C LEU A 396 -4.81 7.39 -30.10
N ALA A 397 -5.98 8.03 -30.13
CA ALA A 397 -7.24 7.46 -29.62
C ALA A 397 -8.15 6.85 -30.71
N ALA A 398 -7.82 7.07 -31.99
CA ALA A 398 -8.42 6.41 -33.15
C ALA A 398 -7.67 5.12 -33.47
#